data_AF-A0AAJ6JXV6-F1
#
_entry.id   AF-A0AAJ6JXV6-F1
#
_cell.length_a   1.000
_cell.length_b   1.000
_cell.length_c   1.000
_cell.angle_alpha   90.00
_cell.angle_beta   90.00
_cell.angle_gamma   90.00
#
_symmetry.space_group_name_H-M   'P 1'
#
loop_
_entity.id
_entity.type
_entity.pdbx_description
1 polymer ?
#
loop_
_entity_poly.entity_id
_entity_poly.type
_entity_poly.pdbx_seq_one_letter_code
_entity_poly.pdbx_strand_id
1 'polypeptide(L)'
;MKRLTIRNIPEDIYAEFEKQASINERSVESHARYIVTNAVTSKVKQSGSEMYQHELTNRLNYLMSLVKNIPTEMNLHPALLAERLGEKNPLNVMNWFSGHATPDFSQIEHLALYTGCNPEWLKFGTNRPFPIKSMQRLNRKGEGYSDALTLLEPDFKGNPIQKIHIMRINNEVGNILILREFENTLNTDFFMTNLHLSENIGNAGFHDLCDFFSILQNLYLFYTNNSIFIKSYDLNENSFKFYFEERDCHPLKILKECAHESVWWEDIWHQKMLEERNAEENGYFWPNDKPLIDRIISHLNSQNRLLDCETVDLISRYSFGDDSQNEKYKLK
;
A
#
# COMPACT_ATOMS: atom_id res chain seq x y z
N MET A 1 -20.11 15.37 -48.59
CA MET A 1 -19.28 14.25 -48.08
C MET A 1 -18.27 14.82 -47.09
N LYS A 2 -18.18 14.32 -45.86
CA LYS A 2 -17.14 14.77 -44.90
C LYS A 2 -15.83 14.04 -45.22
N ARG A 3 -14.70 14.75 -45.24
CA ARG A 3 -13.36 14.19 -45.50
C ARG A 3 -12.56 14.19 -44.21
N LEU A 4 -11.90 13.07 -43.93
CA LEU A 4 -10.93 12.92 -42.85
C LEU A 4 -9.54 12.91 -43.49
N THR A 5 -8.63 13.75 -43.00
CA THR A 5 -7.24 13.78 -43.47
C THR A 5 -6.34 13.40 -42.30
N ILE A 6 -5.62 12.29 -42.44
CA ILE A 6 -4.66 11.81 -41.44
C ILE A 6 -3.26 12.19 -41.92
N ARG A 7 -2.41 12.69 -41.03
CA ARG A 7 -1.03 13.10 -41.32
C ARG A 7 -0.08 12.44 -40.31
N ASN A 8 1.20 12.34 -40.68
CA ASN A 8 2.29 11.86 -39.82
C ASN A 8 2.14 10.40 -39.37
N ILE A 9 1.72 9.50 -40.26
CA ILE A 9 1.74 8.06 -39.99
C ILE A 9 3.19 7.56 -40.15
N PRO A 10 3.77 6.85 -39.17
CA PRO A 10 5.07 6.21 -39.31
C PRO A 10 5.15 5.31 -40.56
N GLU A 11 6.28 5.32 -41.28
CA GLU A 11 6.39 4.60 -42.56
C GLU A 11 6.25 3.08 -42.42
N ASP A 12 6.72 2.51 -41.32
CA ASP A 12 6.59 1.08 -41.00
C ASP A 12 5.11 0.68 -40.83
N ILE A 13 4.33 1.51 -40.12
CA ILE A 13 2.89 1.30 -39.96
C ILE A 13 2.15 1.47 -41.28
N TYR A 14 2.53 2.47 -42.08
CA TYR A 14 1.90 2.71 -43.38
C TYR A 14 2.19 1.57 -44.37
N ALA A 15 3.41 1.04 -44.40
CA ALA A 15 3.79 -0.09 -45.25
C ALA A 15 3.01 -1.37 -44.90
N GLU A 16 2.87 -1.70 -43.61
CA GLU A 16 2.06 -2.86 -43.20
C GLU A 16 0.57 -2.61 -43.51
N PHE A 17 0.08 -1.38 -43.39
CA PHE A 17 -1.29 -1.03 -43.76
C PHE A 17 -1.57 -1.21 -45.26
N GLU A 18 -0.63 -0.82 -46.15
CA GLU A 18 -0.75 -1.04 -47.59
C GLU A 18 -0.74 -2.53 -47.94
N LYS A 19 0.10 -3.31 -47.26
CA LYS A 19 0.16 -4.77 -47.41
C LYS A 19 -1.18 -5.41 -47.03
N GLN A 20 -1.78 -5.02 -45.91
CA GLN A 20 -3.10 -5.48 -45.48
C GLN A 20 -4.20 -5.06 -46.47
N ALA A 21 -4.14 -3.85 -47.03
CA ALA A 21 -5.07 -3.40 -48.07
C ALA A 21 -4.98 -4.26 -49.33
N SER A 22 -3.76 -4.57 -49.78
CA SER A 22 -3.47 -5.43 -50.93
C SER A 22 -3.95 -6.87 -50.74
N ILE A 23 -3.66 -7.49 -49.59
CA ILE A 23 -4.13 -8.83 -49.21
C ILE A 23 -5.66 -8.92 -49.28
N ASN A 24 -6.33 -7.84 -48.93
CA ASN A 24 -7.79 -7.75 -48.90
C ASN A 24 -8.41 -7.23 -50.22
N GLU A 25 -7.61 -7.08 -51.28
CA GLU A 25 -8.03 -6.58 -52.59
C GLU A 25 -8.74 -5.21 -52.54
N ARG A 26 -8.27 -4.31 -51.67
CA ARG A 26 -8.84 -2.96 -51.48
C ARG A 26 -7.81 -1.89 -51.78
N SER A 27 -8.27 -0.74 -52.31
CA SER A 27 -7.41 0.45 -52.31
C SER A 27 -7.13 0.91 -50.88
N VAL A 28 -6.00 1.58 -50.64
CA VAL A 28 -5.62 2.10 -49.32
C VAL A 28 -6.73 2.96 -48.70
N GLU A 29 -7.34 3.85 -49.50
CA GLU A 29 -8.46 4.69 -49.05
C GLU A 29 -9.71 3.85 -48.73
N SER A 30 -10.01 2.82 -49.53
CA SER A 30 -11.15 1.94 -49.28
C SER A 30 -10.92 1.05 -48.05
N HIS A 31 -9.68 0.63 -47.81
CA HIS A 31 -9.30 -0.13 -46.63
C HIS A 31 -9.37 0.73 -45.36
N ALA A 32 -8.92 1.99 -45.42
CA ALA A 32 -9.05 2.96 -44.34
C ALA A 32 -10.52 3.23 -44.00
N ARG A 33 -11.37 3.45 -45.02
CA ARG A 33 -12.82 3.58 -44.81
C ARG A 33 -13.41 2.32 -44.19
N TYR A 34 -13.04 1.13 -44.68
CA TYR A 34 -13.50 -0.13 -44.11
C TYR A 34 -13.11 -0.27 -42.64
N ILE A 35 -11.85 -0.01 -42.27
CA ILE A 35 -11.38 -0.11 -40.88
C ILE A 35 -12.08 0.92 -39.99
N VAL A 36 -12.18 2.18 -40.41
CA VAL A 36 -12.86 3.23 -39.64
C VAL A 36 -14.35 2.92 -39.49
N THR A 37 -15.02 2.53 -40.58
CA THR A 37 -16.42 2.09 -40.52
C THR A 37 -16.57 0.89 -39.62
N ASN A 38 -15.71 -0.13 -39.74
CA ASN A 38 -15.82 -1.34 -38.92
C ASN A 38 -15.51 -1.04 -37.46
N ALA A 39 -14.56 -0.15 -37.14
CA ALA A 39 -14.27 0.28 -35.77
C ALA A 39 -15.40 1.11 -35.13
N VAL A 40 -16.09 1.92 -35.92
CA VAL A 40 -17.26 2.68 -35.47
C VAL A 40 -18.50 1.78 -35.36
N THR A 41 -18.67 0.85 -36.30
CA THR A 41 -19.83 -0.05 -36.34
C THR A 41 -19.69 -1.22 -35.36
N SER A 42 -18.47 -1.68 -35.06
CA SER A 42 -18.19 -2.69 -34.04
C SER A 42 -18.53 -2.17 -32.65
N LYS A 43 -18.21 -0.91 -32.33
CA LYS A 43 -18.69 -0.25 -31.10
C LYS A 43 -20.22 -0.21 -30.96
N VAL A 44 -20.95 -0.18 -32.09
CA VAL A 44 -22.43 -0.18 -32.11
C VAL A 44 -23.02 -1.61 -32.09
N LYS A 45 -22.22 -2.64 -32.41
CA LYS A 45 -22.64 -4.05 -32.53
C LYS A 45 -22.08 -4.97 -31.46
N GLN A 46 -21.21 -4.49 -30.56
CA GLN A 46 -20.64 -5.33 -29.52
C GLN A 46 -21.75 -5.93 -28.66
N SER A 47 -21.72 -7.25 -28.50
CA SER A 47 -22.55 -7.93 -27.52
C SER A 47 -22.15 -7.50 -26.12
N GLY A 48 -23.07 -7.60 -25.14
CA GLY A 48 -22.76 -7.27 -23.74
C GLY A 48 -21.55 -8.06 -23.21
N SER A 49 -21.34 -9.29 -23.70
CA SER A 49 -20.17 -10.11 -23.40
C SER A 49 -18.87 -9.51 -23.96
N GLU A 50 -18.85 -9.02 -25.19
CA GLU A 50 -17.66 -8.40 -25.80
C GLU A 50 -17.30 -7.09 -25.11
N MET A 51 -18.31 -6.28 -24.75
CA MET A 51 -18.09 -5.06 -23.98
C MET A 51 -17.47 -5.38 -22.62
N TYR A 52 -18.07 -6.30 -21.87
CA TYR A 52 -17.59 -6.70 -20.55
C TYR A 52 -16.15 -7.23 -20.61
N GLN A 53 -15.86 -8.14 -21.56
CA GLN A 53 -14.54 -8.72 -21.75
C GLN A 53 -13.50 -7.66 -22.05
N HIS A 54 -13.80 -6.71 -22.93
CA HIS A 54 -12.89 -5.62 -23.27
C HIS A 54 -12.64 -4.69 -22.07
N GLU A 55 -13.70 -4.29 -21.35
CA GLU A 55 -13.56 -3.44 -20.17
C GLU A 55 -12.79 -4.13 -19.04
N LEU A 56 -13.06 -5.41 -18.77
CA LEU A 56 -12.33 -6.18 -17.78
C LEU A 56 -10.85 -6.33 -18.17
N THR A 57 -10.56 -6.63 -19.44
CA THR A 57 -9.19 -6.72 -19.96
C THR A 57 -8.44 -5.40 -19.75
N ASN A 58 -9.09 -4.26 -19.99
CA ASN A 58 -8.49 -2.96 -19.74
C ASN A 58 -8.22 -2.72 -18.25
N ARG A 59 -9.17 -3.07 -17.37
CA ARG A 59 -8.97 -2.98 -15.91
C ARG A 59 -7.83 -3.87 -15.43
N LEU A 60 -7.72 -5.09 -15.93
CA LEU A 60 -6.63 -6.01 -15.61
C LEU A 60 -5.26 -5.43 -16.03
N ASN A 61 -5.15 -4.93 -17.26
CA ASN A 61 -3.91 -4.30 -17.72
C ASN A 61 -3.56 -3.04 -16.93
N TYR A 62 -4.57 -2.24 -16.57
CA TYR A 62 -4.37 -1.08 -15.71
C TYR A 62 -3.88 -1.48 -14.32
N LEU A 63 -4.51 -2.47 -13.67
CA LEU A 63 -4.05 -3.04 -12.40
C LEU A 63 -2.60 -3.51 -12.49
N MET A 64 -2.24 -4.25 -13.55
CA MET A 64 -0.86 -4.70 -13.76
C MET A 64 0.13 -3.53 -13.85
N SER A 65 -0.27 -2.42 -14.48
CA SER A 65 0.55 -1.21 -14.55
C SER A 65 0.75 -0.54 -13.18
N LEU A 66 -0.25 -0.59 -12.31
CA LEU A 66 -0.17 -0.06 -10.95
C LEU A 66 0.76 -0.93 -10.10
N VAL A 67 0.62 -2.25 -10.22
CA VAL A 67 1.37 -3.24 -9.43
C VAL A 67 2.82 -3.37 -9.89
N LYS A 68 3.12 -3.29 -11.19
CA LYS A 68 4.50 -3.41 -11.71
C LYS A 68 5.46 -2.33 -11.17
N ASN A 69 4.91 -1.19 -10.75
CA ASN A 69 5.70 -0.04 -10.30
C ASN A 69 5.86 0.02 -8.77
N ILE A 70 5.43 -1.00 -8.03
CA ILE A 70 5.63 -1.05 -6.58
C ILE A 70 7.11 -1.34 -6.26
N PRO A 71 7.64 -0.83 -5.14
CA PRO A 71 9.00 -1.10 -4.70
C PRO A 71 9.12 -2.51 -4.08
N THR A 72 8.80 -3.53 -4.86
CA THR A 72 9.11 -4.94 -4.56
C THR A 72 9.99 -5.48 -5.68
N GLU A 73 10.90 -6.42 -5.38
CA GLU A 73 11.78 -7.05 -6.37
C GLU A 73 11.03 -7.89 -7.43
N MET A 74 9.70 -8.01 -7.34
CA MET A 74 8.88 -8.79 -8.26
C MET A 74 8.52 -8.02 -9.54
N ASN A 75 9.14 -8.38 -10.66
CA ASN A 75 8.60 -8.07 -11.97
C ASN A 75 7.44 -9.02 -12.28
N LEU A 76 6.21 -8.60 -11.95
CA LEU A 76 5.02 -9.43 -12.07
C LEU A 76 4.61 -9.60 -13.54
N HIS A 77 5.10 -10.66 -14.18
CA HIS A 77 4.64 -11.09 -15.50
C HIS A 77 3.35 -11.94 -15.37
N PRO A 78 2.39 -11.90 -16.31
CA PRO A 78 1.15 -12.71 -16.22
C PRO A 78 1.36 -14.22 -15.99
N ALA A 79 2.45 -14.78 -16.53
CA ALA A 79 2.80 -16.19 -16.29
C ALA A 79 3.23 -16.45 -14.84
N LEU A 80 4.00 -15.54 -14.23
CA LEU A 80 4.38 -15.62 -12.82
C LEU A 80 3.16 -15.40 -11.92
N LEU A 81 2.27 -14.49 -12.30
CA LEU A 81 0.99 -14.29 -11.62
C LEU A 81 0.15 -15.57 -11.63
N ALA A 82 0.13 -16.32 -12.74
CA ALA A 82 -0.58 -17.59 -12.79
C ALA A 82 -0.08 -18.60 -11.75
N GLU A 83 1.24 -18.74 -11.62
CA GLU A 83 1.85 -19.59 -10.59
C GLU A 83 1.45 -19.14 -9.19
N ARG A 84 1.50 -17.82 -8.92
CA ARG A 84 1.12 -17.23 -7.62
C ARG A 84 -0.36 -17.40 -7.28
N LEU A 85 -1.24 -17.44 -8.28
CA LEU A 85 -2.65 -17.72 -8.12
C LEU A 85 -2.96 -19.22 -8.02
N GLY A 86 -1.96 -20.10 -8.18
CA GLY A 86 -2.13 -21.55 -8.17
C GLY A 86 -2.75 -22.10 -9.46
N GLU A 87 -2.71 -21.35 -10.56
CA GLU A 87 -3.22 -21.78 -11.86
C GLU A 87 -2.29 -22.80 -12.51
N LYS A 88 -2.86 -23.92 -12.98
CA LYS A 88 -2.09 -25.02 -13.58
C LYS A 88 -1.54 -24.67 -14.97
N ASN A 89 -2.20 -23.75 -15.68
CA ASN A 89 -1.83 -23.37 -17.03
C ASN A 89 -1.68 -21.84 -17.11
N PRO A 90 -0.45 -21.31 -17.33
CA PRO A 90 -0.23 -19.87 -17.41
C PRO A 90 -0.95 -19.22 -18.60
N LEU A 91 -1.27 -19.98 -19.65
CA LEU A 91 -2.01 -19.46 -20.81
C LEU A 91 -3.40 -18.94 -20.43
N ASN A 92 -4.04 -19.52 -19.41
CA ASN A 92 -5.35 -19.06 -18.94
C ASN A 92 -5.26 -17.59 -18.49
N VAL A 93 -4.30 -17.29 -17.61
CA VAL A 93 -4.08 -15.95 -17.08
C VAL A 93 -3.59 -15.01 -18.17
N MET A 94 -2.65 -15.44 -19.03
CA MET A 94 -2.19 -14.63 -20.17
C MET A 94 -3.34 -14.25 -21.12
N ASN A 95 -4.31 -15.14 -21.31
CA ASN A 95 -5.48 -14.88 -22.14
C ASN A 95 -6.43 -13.85 -21.52
N TRP A 96 -6.43 -13.68 -20.19
CA TRP A 96 -7.18 -12.61 -19.53
C TRP A 96 -6.62 -11.22 -19.90
N PHE A 97 -5.30 -11.07 -19.90
CA PHE A 97 -4.65 -9.78 -20.21
C PHE A 97 -4.65 -9.44 -21.70
N SER A 98 -4.70 -10.45 -22.57
CA SER A 98 -4.83 -10.24 -24.02
C SER A 98 -6.27 -10.16 -24.51
N GLY A 99 -7.25 -10.38 -23.63
CA GLY A 99 -8.66 -10.35 -23.96
C GLY A 99 -9.14 -11.54 -24.79
N HIS A 100 -8.43 -12.67 -24.79
CA HIS A 100 -8.87 -13.92 -25.42
C HIS A 100 -9.71 -14.80 -24.49
N ALA A 101 -9.69 -14.52 -23.18
CA ALA A 101 -10.50 -15.20 -22.18
C ALA A 101 -10.96 -14.24 -21.09
N THR A 102 -12.00 -14.62 -20.36
CA THR A 102 -12.52 -13.87 -19.21
C THR A 102 -12.39 -14.75 -17.97
N PRO A 103 -11.74 -14.28 -16.88
CA PRO A 103 -11.75 -15.01 -15.62
C PRO A 103 -13.16 -15.08 -15.05
N ASP A 104 -13.49 -16.18 -14.38
CA ASP A 104 -14.73 -16.24 -13.59
C ASP A 104 -14.62 -15.38 -12.31
N PHE A 105 -15.74 -15.20 -11.59
CA PHE A 105 -15.74 -14.37 -10.38
C PHE A 105 -14.85 -14.91 -9.27
N SER A 106 -14.65 -16.22 -9.16
CA SER A 106 -13.74 -16.81 -8.16
C SER A 106 -12.29 -16.48 -8.51
N GLN A 107 -11.93 -16.55 -9.79
CA GLN A 107 -10.60 -16.18 -10.27
C GLN A 107 -10.34 -14.68 -10.10
N ILE A 108 -11.35 -13.83 -10.35
CA ILE A 108 -11.26 -12.38 -10.07
C ILE A 108 -11.07 -12.13 -8.58
N GLU A 109 -11.78 -12.84 -7.71
CA GLU A 109 -11.60 -12.73 -6.26
C GLU A 109 -10.19 -13.16 -5.84
N HIS A 110 -9.68 -14.29 -6.33
CA HIS A 110 -8.31 -14.71 -6.02
C HIS A 110 -7.26 -13.69 -6.47
N LEU A 111 -7.45 -13.10 -7.66
CA LEU A 111 -6.59 -12.02 -8.14
C LEU A 111 -6.67 -10.78 -7.25
N ALA A 112 -7.87 -10.36 -6.88
CA ALA A 112 -8.10 -9.23 -5.99
C ALA A 112 -7.41 -9.45 -4.63
N LEU A 113 -7.57 -10.65 -4.07
CA LEU A 113 -6.99 -11.09 -2.81
C LEU A 113 -5.46 -11.16 -2.84
N TYR A 114 -4.86 -11.56 -3.96
CA TYR A 114 -3.40 -11.54 -4.13
C TYR A 114 -2.85 -10.13 -4.33
N THR A 115 -3.56 -9.29 -5.08
CA THR A 115 -3.09 -7.93 -5.46
C THR A 115 -3.47 -6.84 -4.46
N GLY A 116 -4.35 -7.13 -3.50
CA GLY A 116 -4.97 -6.12 -2.63
C GLY A 116 -5.97 -5.21 -3.35
N CYS A 117 -6.35 -5.54 -4.58
CA CYS A 117 -7.29 -4.75 -5.35
C CYS A 117 -8.73 -4.96 -4.85
N ASN A 118 -9.57 -3.94 -4.98
CA ASN A 118 -10.99 -4.03 -4.68
C ASN A 118 -11.68 -4.98 -5.69
N PRO A 119 -12.29 -6.08 -5.24
CA PRO A 119 -12.94 -7.04 -6.12
C PRO A 119 -14.11 -6.42 -6.90
N GLU A 120 -14.86 -5.48 -6.31
CA GLU A 120 -15.98 -4.81 -7.00
C GLU A 120 -15.49 -3.92 -8.15
N TRP A 121 -14.34 -3.27 -7.97
CA TRP A 121 -13.72 -2.49 -9.03
C TRP A 121 -13.27 -3.39 -10.19
N LEU A 122 -12.67 -4.54 -9.90
CA LEU A 122 -12.29 -5.49 -10.95
C LEU A 122 -13.51 -6.05 -11.68
N LYS A 123 -14.51 -6.54 -10.93
CA LYS A 123 -15.71 -7.16 -11.48
C LYS A 123 -16.57 -6.19 -12.28
N PHE A 124 -16.79 -4.99 -11.76
CA PHE A 124 -17.85 -4.09 -12.25
C PHE A 124 -17.36 -2.68 -12.63
N GLY A 125 -16.10 -2.35 -12.37
CA GLY A 125 -15.57 -1.00 -12.60
C GLY A 125 -16.13 0.05 -11.62
N THR A 126 -16.65 -0.38 -10.47
CA THR A 126 -17.20 0.51 -9.45
C THR A 126 -16.16 0.81 -8.36
N ASN A 127 -16.26 1.95 -7.69
CA ASN A 127 -15.30 2.41 -6.68
C ASN A 127 -13.89 2.61 -7.28
N ARG A 128 -12.85 2.44 -6.44
CA ARG A 128 -11.43 2.57 -6.82
C ARG A 128 -10.67 1.25 -6.63
N PRO A 129 -9.55 1.04 -7.34
CA PRO A 129 -8.71 -0.15 -7.23
C PRO A 129 -8.20 -0.41 -5.81
N PHE A 130 -7.72 0.63 -5.11
CA PHE A 130 -7.12 0.49 -3.78
C PHE A 130 -7.79 1.44 -2.77
N PRO A 131 -8.67 0.94 -1.91
CA PRO A 131 -9.28 1.75 -0.87
C PRO A 131 -8.40 1.86 0.39
N ILE A 132 -8.33 3.05 0.98
CA ILE A 132 -8.01 3.22 2.41
C ILE A 132 -9.13 2.56 3.20
N LYS A 133 -8.77 1.56 4.00
CA LYS A 133 -9.67 0.93 4.95
C LYS A 133 -9.83 1.87 6.14
N SER A 134 -11.04 1.94 6.70
CA SER A 134 -11.21 2.45 8.05
C SER A 134 -10.84 1.32 9.01
N MET A 135 -9.82 1.52 9.84
CA MET A 135 -9.60 0.59 10.94
C MET A 135 -10.58 0.89 12.06
N GLN A 136 -11.03 -0.16 12.77
CA GLN A 136 -11.58 0.04 14.10
C GLN A 136 -10.54 0.70 14.99
N ARG A 137 -10.96 1.59 15.89
CA ARG A 137 -10.09 2.33 16.81
C ARG A 137 -9.03 1.40 17.43
N LEU A 138 -7.75 1.67 17.15
CA LEU A 138 -6.60 0.86 17.54
C LEU A 138 -6.52 0.62 19.06
N ASN A 139 -7.00 1.57 19.85
CA ASN A 139 -6.87 1.59 21.30
C ASN A 139 -8.17 1.26 22.04
N ARG A 140 -8.96 0.29 21.55
CA ARG A 140 -10.31 0.04 22.09
C ARG A 140 -10.30 -0.52 23.52
N LYS A 141 -9.22 -1.20 23.92
CA LYS A 141 -9.11 -1.87 25.23
C LYS A 141 -8.16 -1.17 26.20
N GLY A 142 -7.34 -0.22 25.74
CA GLY A 142 -6.34 0.46 26.57
C GLY A 142 -5.12 -0.41 26.95
N GLU A 143 -5.00 -1.59 26.33
CA GLU A 143 -3.97 -2.59 26.59
C GLU A 143 -2.95 -2.59 25.44
N GLY A 144 -1.88 -1.80 25.59
CA GLY A 144 -0.89 -1.57 24.53
C GLY A 144 -0.29 -2.85 23.92
N TYR A 145 -0.10 -3.91 24.74
CA TYR A 145 0.38 -5.20 24.27
C TYR A 145 -0.63 -5.93 23.35
N SER A 146 -1.90 -6.04 23.76
CA SER A 146 -2.97 -6.65 22.95
C SER A 146 -3.18 -5.90 21.64
N ASP A 147 -3.19 -4.57 21.71
CA ASP A 147 -3.41 -3.73 20.55
C ASP A 147 -2.20 -3.78 19.59
N ALA A 148 -0.97 -3.92 20.12
CA ALA A 148 0.21 -4.22 19.31
C ALA A 148 0.12 -5.59 18.61
N LEU A 149 -0.31 -6.64 19.32
CA LEU A 149 -0.52 -7.97 18.71
C LEU A 149 -1.56 -7.94 17.57
N THR A 150 -2.58 -7.09 17.67
CA THR A 150 -3.58 -6.92 16.60
C THR A 150 -2.94 -6.44 15.30
N LEU A 151 -1.92 -5.57 15.39
CA LEU A 151 -1.15 -5.12 14.23
C LEU A 151 -0.28 -6.24 13.64
N LEU A 152 0.06 -7.26 14.42
CA LEU A 152 0.84 -8.41 14.00
C LEU A 152 0.01 -9.58 13.45
N GLU A 153 -1.32 -9.48 13.50
CA GLU A 153 -2.19 -10.53 12.98
C GLU A 153 -1.94 -10.76 11.48
N PRO A 154 -1.94 -12.03 11.03
CA PRO A 154 -1.82 -12.35 9.63
C PRO A 154 -3.00 -11.80 8.82
N ASP A 155 -2.85 -11.75 7.50
CA ASP A 155 -3.99 -11.42 6.63
C ASP A 155 -5.07 -12.52 6.66
N PHE A 156 -6.17 -12.29 5.97
CA PHE A 156 -7.29 -13.24 5.91
C PHE A 156 -6.94 -14.59 5.22
N LYS A 157 -5.81 -14.71 4.51
CA LYS A 157 -5.27 -15.98 3.98
C LYS A 157 -4.30 -16.66 4.96
N GLY A 158 -3.97 -16.02 6.08
CA GLY A 158 -2.98 -16.51 7.02
C GLY A 158 -1.55 -16.13 6.64
N ASN A 159 -1.35 -15.19 5.70
CA ASN A 159 -0.01 -14.71 5.38
C ASN A 159 0.52 -13.88 6.56
N PRO A 160 1.72 -14.19 7.10
CA PRO A 160 2.29 -13.43 8.19
C PRO A 160 2.65 -12.01 7.77
N ILE A 161 2.73 -11.12 8.76
CA ILE A 161 3.22 -9.75 8.56
C ILE A 161 4.68 -9.79 8.16
N GLN A 162 5.00 -9.16 7.03
CA GLN A 162 6.36 -8.94 6.57
C GLN A 162 6.91 -7.62 7.13
N LYS A 163 6.10 -6.56 7.08
CA LYS A 163 6.52 -5.21 7.48
C LYS A 163 5.36 -4.34 7.90
N ILE A 164 5.57 -3.49 8.89
CA ILE A 164 4.64 -2.41 9.26
C ILE A 164 5.30 -1.07 8.95
N HIS A 165 4.56 -0.21 8.25
CA HIS A 165 4.96 1.16 7.97
C HIS A 165 4.05 2.11 8.73
N ILE A 166 4.64 2.97 9.56
CA ILE A 166 3.94 3.99 10.33
C ILE A 166 4.23 5.34 9.67
N MET A 167 3.22 5.98 9.10
CA MET A 167 3.41 7.20 8.33
C MET A 167 2.72 8.38 9.00
N ARG A 168 3.49 9.43 9.30
CA ARG A 168 2.98 10.72 9.76
C ARG A 168 2.78 11.63 8.56
N ILE A 169 1.56 12.13 8.35
CA ILE A 169 1.32 13.17 7.33
C ILE A 169 1.95 14.48 7.81
N ASN A 170 2.77 15.08 6.96
CA ASN A 170 3.38 16.38 7.23
C ASN A 170 2.38 17.52 7.01
N ASN A 171 1.42 17.62 7.92
CA ASN A 171 0.44 18.69 8.02
C ASN A 171 0.39 19.22 9.47
N GLU A 172 -0.46 20.21 9.75
CA GLU A 172 -0.54 20.84 11.07
C GLU A 172 -0.92 19.88 12.21
N VAL A 173 -1.63 18.80 11.88
CA VAL A 173 -2.25 17.90 12.84
C VAL A 173 -1.44 16.61 13.05
N GLY A 174 -0.60 16.25 12.08
CA GLY A 174 0.23 15.06 12.13
C GLY A 174 -0.58 13.76 12.09
N ASN A 175 -1.49 13.62 11.11
CA ASN A 175 -2.31 12.41 10.98
C ASN A 175 -1.45 11.16 10.80
N ILE A 176 -1.85 10.05 11.42
CA ILE A 176 -1.14 8.78 11.28
C ILE A 176 -1.88 7.82 10.36
N LEU A 177 -1.15 7.31 9.37
CA LEU A 177 -1.53 6.20 8.51
C LEU A 177 -0.67 4.99 8.86
N ILE A 178 -1.26 3.80 8.80
CA ILE A 178 -0.53 2.55 8.95
C ILE A 178 -0.74 1.71 7.71
N LEU A 179 0.36 1.15 7.21
CA LEU A 179 0.39 0.20 6.11
C LEU A 179 1.04 -1.09 6.60
N ARG A 180 0.33 -2.21 6.48
CA ARG A 180 0.86 -3.55 6.74
C ARG A 180 1.11 -4.27 5.42
N GLU A 181 2.35 -4.72 5.25
CA GLU A 181 2.83 -5.59 4.18
C GLU A 181 2.85 -7.03 4.69
N PHE A 182 2.40 -7.98 3.88
CA PHE A 182 2.31 -9.39 4.23
C PHE A 182 3.19 -10.22 3.31
N GLU A 183 3.70 -11.35 3.80
CA GLU A 183 4.50 -12.24 2.98
C GLU A 183 3.66 -12.93 1.90
N ASN A 184 4.30 -13.32 0.78
CA ASN A 184 3.71 -14.14 -0.29
C ASN A 184 2.49 -13.53 -1.02
N THR A 185 2.15 -12.27 -0.76
CA THR A 185 1.05 -11.55 -1.39
C THR A 185 1.46 -10.11 -1.67
N LEU A 186 0.73 -9.43 -2.55
CA LEU A 186 0.84 -7.98 -2.75
C LEU A 186 -0.29 -7.24 -2.04
N ASN A 187 -1.23 -7.98 -1.44
CA ASN A 187 -2.25 -7.41 -0.59
C ASN A 187 -1.64 -6.65 0.57
N THR A 188 -2.31 -5.57 0.96
CA THR A 188 -1.91 -4.74 2.09
C THR A 188 -3.12 -4.34 2.90
N ASP A 189 -2.88 -4.08 4.18
CA ASP A 189 -3.82 -3.34 5.01
C ASP A 189 -3.34 -1.90 5.12
N PHE A 190 -4.04 -1.00 4.43
CA PHE A 190 -3.76 0.42 4.47
C PHE A 190 -4.92 1.16 5.11
N PHE A 191 -4.67 1.84 6.23
CA PHE A 191 -5.72 2.52 6.96
C PHE A 191 -5.26 3.82 7.62
N MET A 192 -6.21 4.74 7.75
CA MET A 192 -6.04 6.00 8.48
C MET A 192 -6.51 5.83 9.92
N THR A 193 -5.70 6.30 10.85
CA THR A 193 -6.05 6.33 12.28
C THR A 193 -6.82 7.60 12.63
N ASN A 194 -7.44 7.64 13.80
CA ASN A 194 -8.03 8.84 14.38
C ASN A 194 -7.00 9.69 15.17
N LEU A 195 -5.71 9.42 15.02
CA LEU A 195 -4.65 9.99 15.84
C LEU A 195 -4.06 11.26 15.19
N HIS A 196 -3.80 12.25 16.03
CA HIS A 196 -3.24 13.54 15.66
C HIS A 196 -1.97 13.77 16.49
N LEU A 197 -0.77 13.73 15.90
CA LEU A 197 0.49 14.03 16.57
C LEU A 197 0.71 15.55 16.71
N SER A 198 -0.20 16.23 17.41
CA SER A 198 -0.15 17.67 17.67
C SER A 198 -0.77 18.01 19.03
N GLU A 199 -0.50 19.22 19.54
CA GLU A 199 -1.13 19.75 20.75
C GLU A 199 -2.62 20.12 20.56
N ASN A 200 -3.13 20.11 19.33
CA ASN A 200 -4.51 20.46 18.99
C ASN A 200 -5.48 19.29 19.25
N ILE A 201 -5.46 18.75 20.47
CA ILE A 201 -6.25 17.59 20.89
C ILE A 201 -6.97 17.85 22.22
N GLY A 202 -8.19 17.36 22.36
CA GLY A 202 -8.88 17.31 23.65
C GLY A 202 -8.42 16.12 24.50
N ASN A 203 -8.91 16.02 25.74
CA ASN A 203 -8.53 14.96 26.68
C ASN A 203 -8.70 13.53 26.11
N ALA A 204 -9.78 13.28 25.36
CA ALA A 204 -9.99 11.98 24.73
C ALA A 204 -8.90 11.66 23.69
N GLY A 205 -8.51 12.64 22.86
CA GLY A 205 -7.43 12.48 21.89
C GLY A 205 -6.07 12.30 22.56
N PHE A 206 -5.83 12.98 23.69
CA PHE A 206 -4.62 12.79 24.48
C PHE A 206 -4.50 11.36 25.02
N HIS A 207 -5.59 10.78 25.54
CA HIS A 207 -5.59 9.38 25.96
C HIS A 207 -5.39 8.42 24.79
N ASP A 208 -5.95 8.71 23.61
CA ASP A 208 -5.71 7.91 22.40
C ASP A 208 -4.23 7.91 22.00
N LEU A 209 -3.55 9.05 22.12
CA LEU A 209 -2.11 9.12 21.91
C LEU A 209 -1.32 8.37 22.96
N CYS A 210 -1.71 8.44 24.23
CA CYS A 210 -1.07 7.67 25.30
C CYS A 210 -1.14 6.17 25.02
N ASP A 211 -2.32 5.68 24.62
CA ASP A 211 -2.49 4.28 24.25
C ASP A 211 -1.67 3.92 23.01
N PHE A 212 -1.62 4.81 22.01
CA PHE A 212 -0.78 4.62 20.84
C PHE A 212 0.70 4.53 21.19
N PHE A 213 1.23 5.39 22.08
CA PHE A 213 2.62 5.29 22.54
C PHE A 213 2.89 3.99 23.31
N SER A 214 1.92 3.51 24.10
CA SER A 214 2.02 2.19 24.73
C SER A 214 2.08 1.06 23.68
N ILE A 215 1.29 1.15 22.60
CA ILE A 215 1.38 0.21 21.45
C ILE A 215 2.77 0.29 20.80
N LEU A 216 3.27 1.49 20.53
CA LEU A 216 4.57 1.69 19.88
C LEU A 216 5.72 1.11 20.71
N GLN A 217 5.71 1.24 22.04
CA GLN A 217 6.76 0.65 22.88
C GLN A 217 6.72 -0.89 22.80
N ASN A 218 5.55 -1.50 22.81
CA ASN A 218 5.41 -2.95 22.65
C ASN A 218 5.90 -3.42 21.27
N LEU A 219 5.55 -2.68 20.20
CA LEU A 219 6.07 -2.92 18.86
C LEU A 219 7.59 -2.79 18.80
N TYR A 220 8.17 -1.80 19.49
CA TYR A 220 9.62 -1.63 19.57
C TYR A 220 10.32 -2.81 20.26
N LEU A 221 9.72 -3.38 21.32
CA LEU A 221 10.24 -4.59 21.97
C LEU A 221 10.18 -5.81 21.04
N PHE A 222 9.13 -5.96 20.23
CA PHE A 222 9.06 -7.03 19.24
C PHE A 222 10.08 -6.85 18.11
N TYR A 223 10.27 -5.60 17.67
CA TYR A 223 11.26 -5.23 16.65
C TYR A 223 12.69 -5.52 17.11
N THR A 224 13.06 -5.12 18.32
CA THR A 224 14.41 -5.37 18.86
C THR A 224 14.70 -6.85 19.10
N ASN A 225 13.69 -7.65 19.42
CA ASN A 225 13.76 -9.12 19.48
C ASN A 225 13.74 -9.80 18.09
N ASN A 226 14.01 -9.06 17.00
CA ASN A 226 14.06 -9.54 15.60
C ASN A 226 12.81 -10.31 15.14
N SER A 227 11.65 -10.07 15.79
CA SER A 227 10.44 -10.83 15.49
C SER A 227 9.63 -10.21 14.34
N ILE A 228 9.85 -8.93 14.05
CA ILE A 228 9.09 -8.14 13.06
C ILE A 228 9.95 -7.01 12.50
N PHE A 229 9.61 -6.51 11.32
CA PHE A 229 10.25 -5.33 10.74
C PHE A 229 9.27 -4.15 10.71
N ILE A 230 9.67 -3.00 11.25
CA ILE A 230 8.86 -1.79 11.29
C ILE A 230 9.71 -0.61 10.81
N LYS A 231 9.10 0.30 10.06
CA LYS A 231 9.70 1.58 9.67
C LYS A 231 8.71 2.72 9.85
N SER A 232 9.22 3.92 10.12
CA SER A 232 8.39 5.12 10.06
C SER A 232 8.75 6.04 8.91
N TYR A 233 7.80 6.90 8.55
CA TYR A 233 7.95 7.83 7.45
C TYR A 233 7.24 9.16 7.75
N ASP A 234 7.78 10.23 7.20
CA ASP A 234 7.08 11.50 7.01
C ASP A 234 6.53 11.58 5.59
N LEU A 235 5.21 11.77 5.49
CA LEU A 235 4.47 11.74 4.23
C LEU A 235 4.14 13.16 3.76
N ASN A 236 4.48 13.47 2.52
CA ASN A 236 4.06 14.73 1.89
C ASN A 236 2.58 14.66 1.51
N GLU A 237 1.76 15.54 2.07
CA GLU A 237 0.30 15.54 1.86
C GLU A 237 -0.09 15.76 0.38
N ASN A 238 0.58 16.67 -0.32
CA ASN A 238 0.26 16.98 -1.72
C ASN A 238 0.63 15.81 -2.64
N SER A 239 1.80 15.21 -2.42
CA SER A 239 2.19 14.00 -3.15
C SER A 239 1.23 12.84 -2.86
N PHE A 240 0.83 12.65 -1.61
CA PHE A 240 -0.14 11.61 -1.24
C PHE A 240 -1.47 11.79 -1.98
N LYS A 241 -2.05 12.99 -1.98
CA LYS A 241 -3.28 13.29 -2.73
C LYS A 241 -3.11 12.98 -4.22
N PHE A 242 -2.05 13.51 -4.83
CA PHE A 242 -1.80 13.36 -6.27
C PHE A 242 -1.58 11.89 -6.70
N TYR A 243 -0.75 11.14 -5.98
CA TYR A 243 -0.44 9.77 -6.35
C TYR A 243 -1.54 8.80 -5.92
N PHE A 244 -1.97 8.85 -4.66
CA PHE A 244 -2.86 7.84 -4.11
C PHE A 244 -4.34 8.14 -4.40
N GLU A 245 -4.79 9.37 -4.16
CA GLU A 245 -6.22 9.70 -4.28
C GLU A 245 -6.64 9.97 -5.73
N GLU A 246 -5.79 10.63 -6.52
CA GLU A 246 -6.13 11.02 -7.91
C GLU A 246 -5.70 9.99 -8.97
N ARG A 247 -4.71 9.14 -8.69
CA ARG A 247 -4.11 8.19 -9.67
C ARG A 247 -4.23 6.73 -9.29
N ASP A 248 -5.06 6.40 -8.30
CA ASP A 248 -5.33 5.03 -7.86
C ASP A 248 -4.05 4.22 -7.57
N CYS A 249 -3.03 4.86 -7.00
CA CYS A 249 -1.75 4.23 -6.76
C CYS A 249 -1.85 3.09 -5.74
N HIS A 250 -1.10 2.01 -5.96
CA HIS A 250 -0.99 0.93 -4.99
C HIS A 250 -0.37 1.46 -3.67
N PRO A 251 -0.86 1.07 -2.47
CA PRO A 251 -0.38 1.60 -1.20
C PRO A 251 1.15 1.50 -1.01
N LEU A 252 1.78 0.37 -1.37
CA LEU A 252 3.24 0.22 -1.28
C LEU A 252 4.04 1.24 -2.11
N LYS A 253 3.46 1.80 -3.18
CA LYS A 253 4.16 2.79 -4.01
C LYS A 253 4.16 4.19 -3.37
N ILE A 254 3.29 4.45 -2.40
CA ILE A 254 3.34 5.66 -1.56
C ILE A 254 4.71 5.80 -0.89
N LEU A 255 5.28 4.69 -0.43
CA LEU A 255 6.57 4.64 0.27
C LEU A 255 7.73 5.20 -0.58
N LYS A 256 7.61 5.10 -1.91
CA LYS A 256 8.63 5.58 -2.85
C LYS A 256 8.36 7.00 -3.35
N GLU A 257 7.10 7.32 -3.62
CA GLU A 257 6.71 8.55 -4.33
C GLU A 257 6.30 9.69 -3.38
N CYS A 258 5.93 9.38 -2.14
CA CYS A 258 5.30 10.34 -1.22
C CYS A 258 5.97 10.42 0.16
N ALA A 259 6.79 9.43 0.52
CA ALA A 259 7.27 9.23 1.88
C ALA A 259 8.78 9.40 1.98
N HIS A 260 9.23 10.02 3.07
CA HIS A 260 10.63 10.05 3.48
C HIS A 260 10.78 9.20 4.73
N GLU A 261 11.74 8.28 4.74
CA GLU A 261 12.00 7.45 5.92
C GLU A 261 12.42 8.34 7.10
N SER A 262 11.84 8.04 8.26
CA SER A 262 12.03 8.78 9.50
C SER A 262 12.32 7.77 10.60
N VAL A 263 13.07 8.22 11.60
CA VAL A 263 13.52 7.38 12.72
C VAL A 263 12.80 7.72 14.02
N TRP A 264 11.71 8.50 13.94
CA TRP A 264 11.06 9.05 15.12
C TRP A 264 10.47 7.96 16.02
N TRP A 265 9.93 6.88 15.44
CA TRP A 265 9.27 5.84 16.23
C TRP A 265 10.26 4.93 16.97
N GLU A 266 11.51 4.82 16.49
CA GLU A 266 12.60 4.13 17.17
C GLU A 266 13.25 5.01 18.23
N ASP A 267 13.60 6.25 17.86
CA ASP A 267 14.44 7.12 18.69
C ASP A 267 13.71 7.68 19.92
N ILE A 268 12.36 7.74 19.91
CA ILE A 268 11.55 8.21 21.06
C ILE A 268 11.81 7.43 22.35
N TRP A 269 12.33 6.21 22.28
CA TRP A 269 12.59 5.37 23.45
C TRP A 269 13.98 5.58 24.06
N HIS A 270 14.85 6.32 23.37
CA HIS A 270 16.25 6.48 23.78
C HIS A 270 16.53 7.93 24.19
N GLN A 271 16.72 8.14 25.49
CA GLN A 271 17.02 9.45 26.07
C GLN A 271 18.20 10.14 25.37
N LYS A 272 19.27 9.39 25.07
CA LYS A 272 20.44 9.91 24.37
C LYS A 272 20.10 10.47 22.98
N MET A 273 19.24 9.80 22.22
CA MET A 273 18.84 10.26 20.89
C MET A 273 18.00 11.55 20.99
N LEU A 274 17.14 11.65 22.00
CA LEU A 274 16.36 12.86 22.27
C LEU A 274 17.24 14.05 22.67
N GLU A 275 18.31 13.82 23.44
CA GLU A 275 19.26 14.87 23.87
C GLU A 275 20.16 15.38 22.74
N GLU A 276 20.58 14.50 21.82
CA GLU A 276 21.41 14.85 20.67
C GLU A 276 20.65 15.70 19.64
N ARG A 277 19.32 15.59 19.61
CA ARG A 277 18.45 16.38 18.73
C ARG A 277 18.20 17.71 19.42
N ASN A 278 18.67 18.81 18.81
CA ASN A 278 18.58 20.19 19.32
C ASN A 278 17.11 20.64 19.52
N ALA A 279 16.49 20.16 20.59
CA ALA A 279 15.04 20.16 20.76
C ALA A 279 14.47 21.53 21.10
N GLU A 280 15.30 22.44 21.60
CA GLU A 280 14.88 23.81 21.94
C GLU A 280 14.60 24.66 20.70
N GLU A 281 15.24 24.36 19.56
CA GLU A 281 15.03 25.11 18.30
C GLU A 281 13.98 24.45 17.40
N ASN A 282 13.93 23.11 17.33
CA ASN A 282 13.15 22.41 16.29
C ASN A 282 12.20 21.31 16.81
N GLY A 283 12.15 21.05 18.12
CA GLY A 283 11.57 19.82 18.65
C GLY A 283 12.49 18.60 18.46
N TYR A 284 12.04 17.42 18.88
CA TYR A 284 12.78 16.17 18.75
C TYR A 284 12.83 15.68 17.29
N PHE A 285 11.69 15.61 16.62
CA PHE A 285 11.52 15.01 15.28
C PHE A 285 10.77 15.93 14.32
N TRP A 286 9.76 16.63 14.80
CA TRP A 286 9.04 17.66 14.05
C TRP A 286 8.76 18.90 14.90
N PRO A 287 8.46 20.06 14.28
CA PRO A 287 8.26 21.29 15.04
C PRO A 287 7.20 21.14 16.15
N ASN A 288 7.58 21.58 17.35
CA ASN A 288 6.72 21.62 18.55
C ASN A 288 6.27 20.24 19.09
N ASP A 289 6.95 19.16 18.75
CA ASP A 289 6.62 17.82 19.24
C ASP A 289 7.08 17.55 20.68
N LYS A 290 8.16 18.20 21.13
CA LYS A 290 8.76 17.98 22.45
C LYS A 290 7.75 18.12 23.60
N PRO A 291 6.96 19.21 23.71
CA PRO A 291 5.98 19.33 24.78
C PRO A 291 4.93 18.21 24.77
N LEU A 292 4.52 17.75 23.58
CA LEU A 292 3.55 16.67 23.42
C LEU A 292 4.15 15.34 23.90
N ILE A 293 5.34 15.00 23.39
CA ILE A 293 6.04 13.75 23.70
C ILE A 293 6.36 13.70 25.20
N ASP A 294 6.92 14.76 25.77
CA ASP A 294 7.22 14.86 27.20
C ASP A 294 5.97 14.64 28.06
N ARG A 295 4.85 15.27 27.68
CA ARG A 295 3.58 15.15 28.41
C ARG A 295 3.04 13.72 28.34
N ILE A 296 3.09 13.08 27.18
CA ILE A 296 2.64 11.69 27.00
C ILE A 296 3.51 10.74 27.83
N ILE A 297 4.83 10.82 27.70
CA ILE A 297 5.77 9.96 28.43
C ILE A 297 5.62 10.14 29.94
N SER A 298 5.55 11.40 30.41
CA SER A 298 5.35 11.70 31.84
C SER A 298 4.04 11.11 32.36
N HIS A 299 2.95 11.24 31.59
CA HIS A 299 1.66 10.67 31.96
C HIS A 299 1.72 9.14 32.04
N LEU A 300 2.26 8.48 31.02
CA LEU A 300 2.36 7.03 30.98
C LEU A 300 3.26 6.46 32.10
N ASN A 301 4.39 7.12 32.39
CA ASN A 301 5.27 6.75 33.50
C ASN A 301 4.56 6.89 34.85
N SER A 302 3.78 7.96 35.07
CA SER A 302 2.99 8.14 36.30
C SER A 302 1.97 7.03 36.54
N GLN A 303 1.57 6.33 35.48
CA GLN A 303 0.60 5.23 35.51
C GLN A 303 1.28 3.85 35.40
N ASN A 304 2.62 3.77 35.36
CA ASN A 304 3.38 2.53 35.11
C ASN A 304 2.93 1.78 33.84
N ARG A 305 2.59 2.52 32.77
CA ARG A 305 2.11 1.96 31.49
C ARG A 305 3.19 1.77 30.43
N LEU A 306 4.41 2.22 30.73
CA LEU A 306 5.60 2.00 29.93
C LEU A 306 6.65 1.29 30.79
N LEU A 307 7.48 0.49 30.13
CA LEU A 307 8.78 0.15 30.67
C LEU A 307 9.66 1.40 30.68
N ASP A 308 10.50 1.53 31.70
CA ASP A 308 11.46 2.62 31.75
C ASP A 308 12.54 2.47 30.66
N CYS A 309 13.14 3.59 30.26
CA CYS A 309 14.11 3.61 29.16
C CYS A 309 15.35 2.75 29.44
N GLU A 310 15.77 2.59 30.71
CA GLU A 310 16.92 1.73 31.06
C GLU A 310 16.59 0.26 30.82
N THR A 311 15.39 -0.18 31.18
CA THR A 311 14.89 -1.53 30.92
C THR A 311 14.75 -1.79 29.41
N VAL A 312 14.25 -0.82 28.64
CA VAL A 312 14.15 -0.92 27.17
C VAL A 312 15.54 -1.02 26.52
N ASP A 313 16.49 -0.18 26.96
CA ASP A 313 17.89 -0.24 26.54
C ASP A 313 18.54 -1.58 26.90
N LEU A 314 18.24 -2.12 28.08
CA LEU A 314 18.76 -3.39 28.54
C LEU A 314 18.26 -4.54 27.65
N ILE A 315 16.94 -4.62 27.43
CA ILE A 315 16.31 -5.65 26.60
C ILE A 315 16.89 -5.59 25.19
N SER A 316 16.88 -4.41 24.57
CA SER A 316 17.40 -4.23 23.20
C SER A 316 18.86 -4.65 23.06
N ARG A 317 19.75 -4.30 24.01
CA ARG A 317 21.15 -4.72 23.99
C ARG A 317 21.34 -6.23 24.07
N TYR A 318 20.48 -6.94 24.81
CA TYR A 318 20.51 -8.41 24.89
C TYR A 318 19.88 -9.08 23.68
N SER A 319 18.88 -8.46 23.04
CA SER A 319 18.29 -9.00 21.80
C SER A 319 19.29 -8.99 20.63
N PHE A 320 20.27 -8.08 20.65
CA PHE A 320 21.39 -8.06 19.70
C PHE A 320 22.62 -8.86 20.18
N GLY A 321 22.56 -9.52 21.34
CA GLY A 321 23.71 -10.20 21.95
C GLY A 321 23.35 -11.48 22.73
N ASP A 322 23.69 -12.62 22.11
CA ASP A 322 23.83 -13.95 22.73
C ASP A 322 22.53 -14.75 23.00
N ASP A 323 22.28 -15.75 22.13
CA ASP A 323 21.15 -16.69 22.16
C ASP A 323 21.02 -17.50 23.47
N SER A 324 22.03 -17.48 24.34
CA SER A 324 22.10 -18.33 25.53
C SER A 324 21.34 -17.82 26.77
N GLN A 325 20.79 -16.59 26.75
CA GLN A 325 20.09 -15.99 27.92
C GLN A 325 18.58 -15.76 27.71
N ASN A 326 18.05 -15.99 26.50
CA ASN A 326 16.63 -15.77 26.15
C ASN A 326 15.62 -16.63 26.94
N GLU A 327 16.07 -17.66 27.68
CA GLU A 327 15.21 -18.45 28.55
C GLU A 327 14.85 -17.75 29.88
N LYS A 328 15.59 -16.71 30.28
CA LYS A 328 15.45 -16.15 31.65
C LYS A 328 14.35 -15.09 31.80
N TYR A 329 13.89 -14.51 30.70
CA TYR A 329 12.93 -13.39 30.72
C TYR A 329 11.69 -13.60 29.83
N LYS A 330 11.23 -14.85 29.70
CA LYS A 330 9.87 -15.10 29.20
C LYS A 330 8.85 -14.44 30.14
N LEU A 331 8.49 -13.20 29.85
CA LEU A 331 7.35 -12.50 30.43
C LEU A 331 6.11 -13.34 30.08
N LYS A 332 5.39 -13.76 31.13
CA LYS A 332 4.15 -14.52 31.05
C LYS A 332 2.97 -13.63 30.73
#